data_AF-A0A2G9TXK4-F1
#
_entry.id   AF-A0A2G9TXK4-F1
#
_cell.length_a   1.000
_cell.length_b   1.000
_cell.length_c   1.000
_cell.angle_alpha   90.00
_cell.angle_beta   90.00
_cell.angle_gamma   90.00
#
_symmetry.space_group_name_H-M   'P 1'
#
loop_
_entity.id
_entity.type
_entity.pdbx_description
1 polymer ?
#
loop_
_entity_poly.entity_id
_entity_poly.type
_entity_poly.pdbx_seq_one_letter_code
_entity_poly.pdbx_strand_id
1 'polypeptide(L)'
;MVIIEEEWEDSEPTKTAERLKQEGNAKFGEGEYKAAEDKYKASATNDKALERRAFAFSNISEKYQNALEDYELLKERFPQRTQYLRKIEELRQKIEERDEKLKADMIEKLKELGNVCLRPFGLSTDSFEMIPNGEGGYSISMKNSTT
;
A
#
# COMPACT_ATOMS: atom_id res chain seq x y z
N MET A 1 -5.47 -38.16 -5.65
CA MET A 1 -5.29 -37.51 -6.97
C MET A 1 -6.68 -37.05 -7.40
N VAL A 2 -7.02 -35.81 -7.07
CA VAL A 2 -8.32 -35.22 -7.44
C VAL A 2 -8.07 -34.52 -8.77
N ILE A 3 -8.62 -35.09 -9.84
CA ILE A 3 -8.67 -34.43 -11.14
C ILE A 3 -9.75 -33.36 -11.00
N ILE A 4 -9.33 -32.11 -10.88
CA ILE A 4 -10.21 -30.97 -11.05
C ILE A 4 -10.21 -30.71 -12.56
N GLU A 5 -11.28 -31.12 -13.24
CA GLU A 5 -11.56 -30.65 -14.58
C GLU A 5 -11.88 -29.15 -14.45
N GLU A 6 -10.89 -28.30 -14.74
CA GLU A 6 -11.09 -26.86 -14.92
C GLU A 6 -11.95 -26.67 -16.17
N GLU A 7 -13.26 -26.53 -15.98
CA GLU A 7 -14.13 -25.85 -16.91
C GLU A 7 -13.57 -24.43 -17.12
N TRP A 8 -13.05 -24.18 -18.31
CA TRP A 8 -12.54 -22.87 -18.73
C TRP A 8 -13.73 -21.91 -18.89
N GLU A 9 -14.15 -21.31 -17.79
CA GLU A 9 -15.20 -20.29 -17.80
C GLU A 9 -14.62 -19.00 -18.41
N ASP A 10 -15.09 -18.66 -19.61
CA ASP A 10 -14.77 -17.44 -20.35
C ASP A 10 -15.11 -16.19 -19.52
N SER A 11 -14.13 -15.74 -18.75
CA SER A 11 -14.27 -14.58 -17.87
C SER A 11 -14.58 -13.30 -18.66
N GLU A 12 -15.63 -12.57 -18.30
CA GLU A 12 -15.99 -11.19 -18.71
C GLU A 12 -14.85 -10.30 -19.29
N PRO A 13 -13.67 -10.16 -18.66
CA PRO A 13 -12.55 -9.38 -19.19
C PRO A 13 -12.00 -9.81 -20.57
N THR A 14 -12.08 -11.10 -20.96
CA THR A 14 -11.63 -11.54 -22.31
C THR A 14 -12.55 -10.98 -23.39
N LYS A 15 -13.87 -11.06 -23.16
CA LYS A 15 -14.89 -10.44 -24.02
C LYS A 15 -14.74 -8.93 -24.10
N THR A 16 -14.31 -8.30 -23.01
CA THR A 16 -14.13 -6.84 -22.96
C THR A 16 -12.92 -6.38 -23.79
N ALA A 17 -11.80 -7.10 -23.71
CA ALA A 17 -10.61 -6.84 -24.51
C ALA A 17 -10.85 -7.08 -26.01
N GLU A 18 -11.60 -8.14 -26.36
CA GLU A 18 -12.00 -8.43 -27.74
C GLU A 18 -12.95 -7.37 -28.31
N ARG A 19 -13.91 -6.89 -27.51
CA ARG A 19 -14.80 -5.79 -27.90
C ARG A 19 -14.04 -4.50 -28.17
N LEU A 20 -13.07 -4.16 -27.30
CA LEU A 20 -12.21 -2.98 -27.50
C LEU A 20 -11.35 -3.09 -28.76
N LYS A 21 -10.88 -4.31 -29.10
CA LYS A 21 -10.19 -4.57 -30.37
C LYS A 21 -11.11 -4.39 -31.58
N GLN A 22 -12.34 -4.91 -31.51
CA GLN A 22 -13.33 -4.72 -32.58
C GLN A 22 -13.71 -3.24 -32.79
N GLU A 23 -13.92 -2.49 -31.70
CA GLU A 23 -14.16 -1.05 -31.75
C GLU A 23 -12.95 -0.28 -32.32
N GLY A 24 -11.73 -0.69 -31.96
CA GLY A 24 -10.50 -0.15 -32.54
C GLY A 24 -10.41 -0.40 -34.04
N ASN A 25 -10.74 -1.62 -34.50
CA ASN A 25 -10.75 -1.99 -35.91
C ASN A 25 -11.78 -1.18 -36.72
N ALA A 26 -12.97 -0.94 -36.16
CA ALA A 26 -14.00 -0.11 -36.81
C ALA A 26 -13.52 1.34 -37.00
N LYS A 27 -13.00 1.96 -35.94
CA LYS A 27 -12.44 3.33 -35.98
C LYS A 27 -11.25 3.46 -36.92
N PHE A 28 -10.44 2.40 -37.02
CA PHE A 28 -9.34 2.34 -37.98
C PHE A 28 -9.85 2.34 -39.43
N GLY A 29 -10.93 1.60 -39.71
CA GLY A 29 -11.60 1.60 -41.02
C GLY A 29 -12.25 2.94 -41.40
N GLU A 30 -12.71 3.71 -40.40
CA GLU A 30 -13.27 5.05 -40.56
C GLU A 30 -12.20 6.16 -40.74
N GLY A 31 -10.92 5.82 -40.58
CA GLY A 31 -9.81 6.78 -40.67
C GLY A 31 -9.55 7.57 -39.37
N GLU A 32 -10.24 7.24 -38.27
CA GLU A 32 -10.02 7.82 -36.95
C GLU A 32 -8.83 7.17 -36.22
N TYR A 33 -7.63 7.28 -36.80
CA TYR A 33 -6.45 6.54 -36.33
C TYR A 33 -6.08 6.82 -34.86
N LYS A 34 -6.25 8.05 -34.38
CA LYS A 34 -5.99 8.40 -32.96
C LYS A 34 -6.95 7.66 -32.02
N ALA A 35 -8.24 7.65 -32.36
CA ALA A 35 -9.24 6.98 -31.54
C ALA A 35 -9.10 5.44 -31.61
N ALA A 36 -8.63 4.90 -32.74
CA ALA A 36 -8.27 3.49 -32.86
C ALA A 36 -7.05 3.12 -31.99
N GLU A 37 -6.02 3.97 -31.96
CA GLU A 37 -4.83 3.79 -31.11
C GLU A 37 -5.19 3.72 -29.62
N ASP A 38 -6.04 4.63 -29.15
CA ASP A 38 -6.52 4.64 -27.76
C ASP A 38 -7.25 3.35 -27.40
N LYS A 39 -8.06 2.81 -28.33
CA LYS A 39 -8.78 1.54 -28.16
C LYS A 39 -7.85 0.33 -28.13
N TYR A 40 -6.83 0.30 -28.98
CA TYR A 40 -5.84 -0.77 -28.94
C TYR A 40 -5.01 -0.75 -27.66
N LYS A 41 -4.58 0.43 -27.21
CA LYS A 41 -3.88 0.61 -25.92
C LYS A 41 -4.74 0.13 -24.74
N ALA A 42 -6.03 0.46 -24.74
CA ALA A 42 -6.98 -0.02 -23.73
C ALA A 42 -7.29 -1.52 -23.83
N SER A 43 -7.08 -2.16 -25.00
CA SER A 43 -7.21 -3.62 -25.14
C SER A 43 -5.95 -4.39 -24.72
N ALA A 44 -4.81 -3.71 -24.70
CA ALA A 44 -3.50 -4.27 -24.35
C ALA A 44 -3.21 -4.22 -22.84
N THR A 45 -4.07 -3.55 -22.05
CA THR A 45 -3.90 -3.48 -20.60
C THR A 45 -4.17 -4.84 -19.94
N ASN A 46 -3.17 -5.32 -19.22
CA ASN A 46 -3.20 -6.62 -18.55
C ASN A 46 -3.81 -6.46 -17.14
N ASP A 47 -5.07 -6.05 -17.08
CA ASP A 47 -5.72 -5.67 -15.81
C ASP A 47 -5.79 -6.82 -14.80
N LYS A 48 -5.91 -8.06 -15.28
CA LYS A 48 -5.78 -9.27 -14.45
C LYS A 48 -4.39 -9.42 -13.84
N ALA A 49 -3.33 -9.10 -14.59
CA ALA A 49 -1.98 -9.16 -14.08
C ALA A 49 -1.78 -8.11 -12.98
N LEU A 50 -2.37 -6.91 -13.16
CA LEU A 50 -2.36 -5.85 -12.16
C LEU A 50 -3.13 -6.27 -10.89
N GLU A 51 -4.32 -6.86 -11.02
CA GLU A 51 -5.08 -7.40 -9.87
C GLU A 51 -4.31 -8.50 -9.12
N ARG A 52 -3.70 -9.44 -9.85
CA ARG A 52 -2.90 -10.53 -9.26
C ARG A 52 -1.67 -9.99 -8.53
N ARG A 53 -1.01 -8.97 -9.08
CA ARG A 53 0.12 -8.30 -8.45
C ARG A 53 -0.30 -7.57 -7.18
N ALA A 54 -1.39 -6.80 -7.25
CA ALA A 54 -1.96 -6.10 -6.09
C ALA A 54 -2.32 -7.09 -4.97
N PHE A 55 -2.94 -8.22 -5.32
CA PHE A 55 -3.26 -9.29 -4.39
C PHE A 55 -2.01 -9.91 -3.76
N ALA A 56 -1.00 -10.26 -4.57
CA ALA A 56 0.25 -10.83 -4.06
C ALA A 56 0.94 -9.86 -3.09
N PHE A 57 1.06 -8.58 -3.46
CA PHE A 57 1.65 -7.55 -2.61
C PHE A 57 0.83 -7.28 -1.33
N SER A 58 -0.50 -7.44 -1.38
CA SER A 58 -1.35 -7.27 -0.18
C SER A 58 -1.13 -8.34 0.90
N ASN A 59 -0.41 -9.42 0.58
CA ASN A 59 -0.01 -10.47 1.50
C ASN A 59 1.45 -10.34 1.99
N ILE A 60 2.18 -9.32 1.54
CA ILE A 60 3.59 -9.09 1.88
C ILE A 60 3.71 -7.72 2.54
N SER A 61 4.01 -7.67 3.85
CA SER A 61 4.02 -6.43 4.65
C SER A 61 4.92 -5.32 4.09
N GLU A 62 6.07 -5.71 3.56
CA GLU A 62 7.04 -4.80 2.91
C GLU A 62 6.53 -4.18 1.61
N LYS A 63 5.49 -4.77 1.00
CA LYS A 63 4.95 -4.39 -0.31
C LYS A 63 3.55 -3.79 -0.22
N TYR A 64 3.03 -3.50 0.96
CA TYR A 64 1.70 -2.88 1.11
C TYR A 64 1.57 -1.57 0.34
N GLN A 65 2.64 -0.77 0.26
CA GLN A 65 2.64 0.47 -0.53
C GLN A 65 2.45 0.19 -2.03
N ASN A 66 3.17 -0.78 -2.57
CA ASN A 66 3.02 -1.21 -3.97
C ASN A 66 1.63 -1.80 -4.24
N ALA A 67 1.05 -2.54 -3.28
CA ALA A 67 -0.31 -3.05 -3.38
C ALA A 67 -1.33 -1.90 -3.45
N LEU A 68 -1.13 -0.87 -2.63
CA LEU A 68 -1.99 0.30 -2.59
C LEU A 68 -1.98 1.04 -3.94
N GLU A 69 -0.79 1.30 -4.49
CA GLU A 69 -0.63 1.93 -5.81
C GLU A 69 -1.34 1.13 -6.91
N ASP A 70 -1.22 -0.20 -6.91
CA ASP A 70 -1.89 -1.05 -7.90
C ASP A 70 -3.41 -1.01 -7.77
N TYR A 71 -3.95 -1.03 -6.54
CA TYR A 71 -5.39 -0.94 -6.31
C TYR A 71 -5.96 0.45 -6.59
N GLU A 72 -5.20 1.52 -6.34
CA GLU A 72 -5.58 2.89 -6.71
C GLU A 72 -5.66 3.04 -8.24
N LEU A 73 -4.69 2.49 -8.96
CA LEU A 73 -4.71 2.45 -10.43
C LEU A 73 -5.89 1.61 -10.97
N LEU A 74 -6.18 0.45 -10.36
CA LEU A 74 -7.36 -0.35 -10.71
C LEU A 74 -8.67 0.39 -10.44
N LYS A 75 -8.72 1.18 -9.36
CA LYS A 75 -9.89 1.99 -9.01
C LYS A 75 -10.11 3.13 -10.00
N GLU A 76 -9.04 3.79 -10.44
CA GLU A 76 -9.10 4.84 -11.46
C GLU A 76 -9.61 4.28 -12.80
N ARG A 77 -9.12 3.09 -13.19
CA ARG A 77 -9.56 2.42 -14.44
C ARG A 77 -10.97 1.86 -14.38
N PHE A 78 -11.37 1.33 -13.23
CA PHE A 78 -12.65 0.65 -13.04
C PHE A 78 -13.42 1.23 -11.84
N PRO A 79 -13.93 2.48 -11.94
CA PRO A 79 -14.62 3.14 -10.84
C PRO A 79 -15.89 2.39 -10.38
N GLN A 80 -16.52 1.63 -11.27
CA GLN A 80 -17.69 0.77 -11.00
C GLN A 80 -17.39 -0.41 -10.06
N ARG A 81 -16.12 -0.83 -9.95
CA ARG A 81 -15.71 -1.94 -9.07
C ARG A 81 -15.45 -1.41 -7.67
N THR A 82 -16.42 -1.58 -6.79
CA THR A 82 -16.35 -1.09 -5.41
C THR A 82 -15.41 -1.92 -4.53
N GLN A 83 -15.08 -3.15 -4.92
CA GLN A 83 -14.19 -4.02 -4.14
C GLN A 83 -12.80 -3.42 -3.89
N TYR A 84 -12.29 -2.59 -4.81
CA TYR A 84 -10.96 -2.01 -4.65
C TYR A 84 -10.93 -0.93 -3.57
N LEU A 85 -12.03 -0.21 -3.34
CA LEU A 85 -12.10 0.79 -2.27
C LEU A 85 -11.89 0.14 -0.90
N ARG A 86 -12.56 -0.99 -0.66
CA ARG A 86 -12.38 -1.76 0.55
C ARG A 86 -10.94 -2.25 0.70
N LYS A 87 -10.33 -2.74 -0.39
CA LYS A 87 -8.93 -3.19 -0.38
C LYS A 87 -7.94 -2.08 -0.10
N ILE A 88 -8.17 -0.88 -0.65
CA ILE A 88 -7.38 0.33 -0.39
C ILE A 88 -7.44 0.70 1.09
N GLU A 89 -8.65 0.73 1.67
CA GLU A 89 -8.83 1.05 3.09
C GLU A 89 -8.17 0.01 4.01
N GLU A 90 -8.37 -1.29 3.75
CA GLU A 90 -7.71 -2.39 4.46
C GLU A 90 -6.17 -2.26 4.41
N LEU A 91 -5.62 -1.87 3.24
CA LEU A 91 -4.17 -1.67 3.09
C LEU A 91 -3.65 -0.44 3.83
N ARG A 92 -4.41 0.66 3.85
CA ARG A 92 -4.03 1.88 4.59
C ARG A 92 -3.91 1.59 6.09
N GLN A 93 -4.87 0.87 6.66
CA GLN A 93 -4.83 0.45 8.06
C GLN A 93 -3.61 -0.44 8.34
N LYS A 94 -3.33 -1.42 7.48
CA LYS A 94 -2.16 -2.29 7.61
C LYS A 94 -0.83 -1.55 7.51
N ILE A 95 -0.75 -0.51 6.68
CA ILE A 95 0.44 0.34 6.56
C ILE A 95 0.64 1.14 7.84
N GLU A 96 -0.43 1.75 8.36
CA GLU A 96 -0.41 2.51 9.61
C GLU A 96 0.03 1.64 10.79
N GLU A 97 -0.58 0.46 10.96
CA GLU A 97 -0.20 -0.49 12.01
C GLU A 97 1.28 -0.90 11.91
N ARG A 98 1.77 -1.17 10.68
CA ARG A 98 3.18 -1.51 10.44
C ARG A 98 4.11 -0.35 10.78
N ASP A 99 3.72 0.87 10.43
CA ASP A 99 4.52 2.08 10.69
C ASP A 99 4.55 2.42 12.18
N GLU A 100 3.42 2.29 12.89
CA GLU A 100 3.36 2.48 14.34
C GLU A 100 4.22 1.45 15.07
N LYS A 101 4.14 0.18 14.67
CA LYS A 101 4.99 -0.88 15.23
C LYS A 101 6.46 -0.60 14.98
N LEU A 102 6.83 -0.25 13.75
CA LEU A 102 8.22 0.07 13.42
C LEU A 102 8.73 1.28 14.23
N LYS A 103 7.91 2.32 14.39
CA LYS A 103 8.24 3.49 15.23
C LYS A 103 8.44 3.10 16.68
N ALA A 104 7.55 2.29 17.24
CA ALA A 104 7.68 1.80 18.61
C ALA A 104 8.98 1.01 18.81
N ASP A 105 9.27 0.06 17.93
CA ASP A 105 10.50 -0.75 17.96
C ASP A 105 11.76 0.13 17.83
N MET A 106 11.72 1.17 16.99
CA MET A 106 12.82 2.11 16.83
C MET A 106 13.03 2.98 18.08
N ILE A 107 11.96 3.49 18.69
CA ILE A 107 12.03 4.26 19.93
C ILE A 107 12.59 3.41 21.06
N GLU A 108 12.16 2.16 21.18
CA GLU A 108 12.67 1.22 22.18
C GLU A 108 14.18 0.99 22.00
N LYS A 109 14.64 0.74 20.77
CA LYS A 109 16.07 0.60 20.47
C LYS A 109 16.87 1.86 20.77
N LEU A 110 16.32 3.04 20.49
CA LEU A 110 16.96 4.32 20.82
C LEU A 110 17.06 4.51 22.34
N LYS A 111 16.04 4.10 23.10
CA LYS A 111 16.09 4.09 24.55
C LYS A 111 17.16 3.14 25.08
N GLU A 112 17.23 1.93 24.54
CA GLU A 112 18.25 0.95 24.92
C GLU A 112 19.66 1.50 24.68
N LEU A 113 19.89 2.09 23.51
CA LEU A 113 21.15 2.75 23.18
C LEU A 113 21.46 3.91 24.15
N GLY A 114 20.48 4.78 24.42
CA GLY A 114 20.61 5.85 25.41
C GLY A 114 20.99 5.30 26.79
N ASN A 115 20.36 4.21 27.22
CA ASN A 115 20.65 3.55 28.48
C ASN A 115 22.05 2.91 28.52
N VAL A 116 22.61 2.44 27.40
CA VAL A 116 24.02 2.03 27.34
C VAL A 116 24.94 3.22 27.69
N CYS A 117 24.66 4.40 27.14
CA CYS A 117 25.45 5.61 27.38
C CYS A 117 25.25 6.18 28.80
N LEU A 118 24.05 6.07 29.37
CA LEU A 118 23.69 6.68 30.66
C LEU A 118 24.02 5.80 31.88
N ARG A 119 24.09 4.48 31.71
CA ARG A 119 24.40 3.51 32.78
C ARG A 119 25.66 3.83 33.59
N PRO A 120 26.81 4.24 33.00
CA PRO A 120 28.01 4.60 33.77
C PRO A 120 27.82 5.78 34.73
N PHE A 121 26.80 6.61 34.50
CA PHE A 121 26.48 7.77 35.33
C PHE A 121 25.36 7.49 36.34
N GLY A 122 24.89 6.23 36.45
CA GLY A 122 23.76 5.86 37.30
C GLY A 122 22.41 6.37 36.79
N LEU A 123 22.31 6.73 35.50
CA LEU A 123 21.12 7.31 34.89
C LEU A 123 20.47 6.36 33.88
N SER A 124 19.21 6.64 33.54
CA SER A 124 18.49 6.00 32.43
C SER A 124 17.71 7.03 31.61
N THR A 125 17.21 6.64 30.45
CA THR A 125 16.31 7.46 29.63
C THR A 125 15.01 7.79 30.35
N ASP A 126 14.64 7.01 31.38
CA ASP A 126 13.45 7.26 32.20
C ASP A 126 13.72 8.27 33.34
N SER A 127 14.98 8.64 33.58
CA SER A 127 15.36 9.68 34.53
C SER A 127 15.00 11.09 34.02
N PHE A 128 14.67 11.24 32.74
CA PHE A 128 14.34 12.52 32.11
C PHE A 128 12.83 12.61 31.82
N GLU A 129 12.17 13.64 32.31
CA GLU A 129 10.78 13.98 31.99
C GLU A 129 10.71 15.16 31.03
N MET A 130 9.89 15.02 29.99
CA MET A 130 9.49 16.15 29.16
C MET A 130 8.24 16.81 29.73
N ILE A 131 8.34 18.12 30.00
CA ILE A 131 7.25 18.96 30.51
C ILE A 131 6.92 20.02 29.44
N PRO A 132 5.69 20.08 28.91
CA PRO A 132 5.31 21.10 27.93
C PRO A 132 5.34 22.49 28.57
N ASN A 133 6.00 23.46 27.93
CA ASN A 133 6.25 24.79 28.51
C ASN A 133 5.20 25.86 28.12
N GLY A 134 4.07 25.47 27.53
CA GLY A 134 2.98 26.39 27.15
C GLY A 134 3.25 27.26 25.91
N GLU A 135 4.51 27.52 25.57
CA GLU A 135 4.94 28.30 24.39
C GLU A 135 5.17 27.42 23.14
N GLY A 136 4.63 26.19 23.15
CA GLY A 136 4.81 25.21 22.06
C GLY A 136 6.13 24.45 22.11
N GLY A 137 6.93 24.61 23.16
CA GLY A 137 8.17 23.87 23.40
C GLY A 137 8.06 22.80 24.50
N TYR A 138 9.14 22.05 24.67
CA TYR A 138 9.30 21.05 25.73
C TYR A 138 10.48 21.42 26.61
N SER A 139 10.27 21.45 27.92
CA SER A 139 11.33 21.54 28.94
C SER A 139 11.72 20.12 29.36
N ILE A 140 13.01 19.83 29.45
CA ILE A 140 13.50 18.54 29.97
C ILE A 140 13.90 18.74 31.43
N SER A 141 13.21 18.04 32.34
CA SER A 141 13.53 17.99 33.76
C SER A 141 14.10 16.62 34.12
N MET A 142 14.98 16.57 35.10
CA MET A 142 15.59 15.33 35.57
C MET A 142 14.99 14.94 36.91
N LYS A 143 14.53 13.69 37.04
CA LYS A 143 14.15 13.12 38.34
C LYS A 143 15.43 12.86 39.12
N ASN A 144 15.70 13.66 40.13
CA ASN A 144 16.77 13.37 41.08
C ASN A 144 16.41 12.07 41.82
N SER A 145 17.19 11.02 41.62
CA SER A 145 17.17 9.86 42.51
C SER A 145 17.85 10.28 43.82
N THR A 146 17.07 10.82 44.76
CA THR A 146 17.56 11.11 46.10
C THR A 146 17.96 9.78 46.76
N THR A 147 19.25 9.57 46.95
CA THR A 147 19.83 8.69 47.98
C THR A 147 21.06 9.39 48.53
#